data_AF-A0AAV0YIM2-F1
#
_entry.id   AF-A0AAV0YIM2-F1
#
_cell.length_a   1.000
_cell.length_b   1.000
_cell.length_c   1.000
_cell.angle_alpha   90.00
_cell.angle_beta   90.00
_cell.angle_gamma   90.00
#
_symmetry.space_group_name_H-M   'P 1'
#
loop_
_entity.id
_entity.type
_entity.pdbx_description
1 polymer ?
#
loop_
_entity_poly.entity_id
_entity_poly.type
_entity_poly.pdbx_seq_one_letter_code
_entity_poly.pdbx_strand_id
1 'polypeptide(L)'
;MLTHGLRCFELEPGATGQTTDFREANKKLEWSLKKINGGSEHTLRAKLTFSQESHGNISKESGPVSMTFTIPMYNVSQLQVKYLQIVKKFGTHEPYRWVRYVTQANSYVARI
;
A
#
# COMPACT_ATOMS: atom_id res chain seq x y z
N MET A 1 -32.72 -6.24 2.66
CA MET A 1 -31.78 -7.27 2.15
C MET A 1 -31.45 -6.90 0.71
N LEU A 2 -30.29 -6.30 0.46
CA LEU A 2 -29.92 -5.83 -0.89
C LEU A 2 -29.09 -6.90 -1.59
N THR A 3 -29.58 -7.33 -2.74
CA THR A 3 -29.06 -8.40 -3.57
C THR A 3 -27.80 -7.98 -4.32
N HIS A 4 -26.84 -8.90 -4.30
CA HIS A 4 -25.47 -8.84 -4.82
C HIS A 4 -25.40 -8.43 -6.29
N GLY A 5 -24.69 -7.33 -6.55
CA GLY A 5 -24.23 -7.00 -7.90
C GLY A 5 -22.98 -7.80 -8.25
N LEU A 6 -22.88 -8.25 -9.50
CA LEU A 6 -21.70 -8.92 -10.02
C LEU A 6 -20.48 -7.99 -9.91
N ARG A 7 -19.43 -8.48 -9.26
CA ARG A 7 -18.13 -7.80 -9.11
C ARG A 7 -17.14 -8.52 -10.02
N CYS A 8 -16.58 -7.80 -10.98
CA CYS A 8 -15.56 -8.34 -11.87
C CYS A 8 -14.27 -7.55 -11.65
N PHE A 9 -13.22 -8.28 -11.30
CA PHE A 9 -11.87 -7.74 -11.15
C PHE A 9 -11.00 -8.40 -12.20
N GLU A 10 -10.47 -7.60 -13.11
CA GLU A 10 -9.54 -8.05 -14.15
C GLU A 10 -8.14 -7.63 -13.73
N LEU A 11 -7.28 -8.62 -13.52
CA LEU A 11 -5.85 -8.44 -13.34
C LEU A 11 -5.15 -8.68 -14.67
N GLU A 12 -4.02 -7.98 -14.89
CA GLU A 12 -3.18 -8.20 -16.07
C GLU A 12 -2.72 -9.67 -16.18
N PRO A 13 -2.67 -10.24 -17.40
CA PRO A 13 -2.11 -11.57 -17.62
C PRO A 13 -0.68 -11.66 -17.04
N GLY A 14 -0.47 -12.58 -16.10
CA GLY A 14 0.83 -12.74 -15.43
C GLY A 14 0.99 -11.96 -14.11
N ALA A 15 -0.07 -11.32 -13.60
CA ALA A 15 -0.13 -10.66 -12.28
C ALA A 15 0.05 -11.65 -11.10
N THR A 16 1.27 -12.15 -10.93
CA THR A 16 1.59 -13.15 -9.91
C THR A 16 1.69 -12.49 -8.53
N GLY A 17 1.00 -13.06 -7.54
CA GLY A 17 1.04 -12.56 -6.16
C GLY A 17 0.22 -11.29 -5.91
N GLN A 18 -0.71 -10.98 -6.82
CA GLN A 18 -1.70 -9.93 -6.63
C GLN A 18 -3.05 -10.55 -6.25
N THR A 19 -3.78 -9.91 -5.35
CA THR A 19 -5.14 -10.32 -4.97
C THR A 19 -6.05 -9.12 -4.87
N THR A 20 -7.32 -9.33 -5.15
CA THR A 20 -8.36 -8.30 -5.10
C THR A 20 -9.51 -8.81 -4.25
N ASP A 21 -10.05 -7.94 -3.42
CA ASP A 21 -11.22 -8.23 -2.60
C ASP A 21 -12.07 -6.96 -2.44
N PHE A 22 -13.37 -7.13 -2.23
CA PHE A 22 -14.26 -6.02 -1.94
C PHE A 22 -14.89 -6.18 -0.56
N ARG A 23 -14.50 -5.28 0.35
CA ARG A 23 -15.00 -5.20 1.73
C ARG A 23 -16.31 -4.43 1.75
N GLU A 24 -17.42 -5.15 1.65
CA GLU A 24 -18.76 -4.56 1.60
C GLU A 24 -19.12 -3.74 2.83
N ALA A 25 -18.75 -4.19 4.02
CA ALA A 25 -18.97 -3.46 5.28
C ALA A 25 -18.38 -2.04 5.25
N ASN A 26 -17.25 -1.87 4.55
CA ASN A 26 -16.54 -0.60 4.43
C ASN A 26 -16.70 0.06 3.05
N LYS A 27 -17.49 -0.56 2.15
CA LYS A 27 -17.64 -0.17 0.73
C LYS A 27 -16.29 0.09 0.05
N LYS A 28 -15.30 -0.77 0.30
CA LYS A 28 -13.90 -0.56 -0.11
C LYS A 28 -13.40 -1.69 -1.00
N LEU A 29 -12.80 -1.35 -2.13
CA LEU A 29 -11.99 -2.26 -2.92
C LEU A 29 -10.57 -2.33 -2.32
N GLU A 30 -10.08 -3.53 -2.06
CA GLU A 30 -8.72 -3.78 -1.58
C GLU A 30 -7.92 -4.53 -2.64
N TRP A 31 -6.81 -3.93 -3.06
CA TRP A 31 -5.85 -4.55 -3.95
C TRP A 31 -4.54 -4.74 -3.21
N SER A 32 -4.08 -5.99 -3.13
CA SER A 32 -2.87 -6.36 -2.41
C SER A 32 -1.85 -6.93 -3.37
N LEU A 33 -0.62 -6.43 -3.31
CA LEU A 33 0.52 -6.94 -4.04
C LEU A 33 1.58 -7.39 -3.04
N LYS A 34 1.98 -8.66 -3.08
CA LYS A 34 2.97 -9.20 -2.12
C LYS A 34 4.36 -8.60 -2.30
N LYS A 35 4.74 -8.28 -3.54
CA LYS A 35 6.04 -7.71 -3.88
C LYS A 35 5.88 -6.79 -5.08
N ILE A 36 6.51 -5.62 -5.00
CA ILE A 36 6.61 -4.65 -6.09
C ILE A 36 8.10 -4.34 -6.25
N ASN A 37 8.58 -4.38 -7.49
CA ASN A 37 9.95 -4.00 -7.81
C ASN A 37 9.98 -2.51 -8.20
N GLY A 38 11.06 -1.80 -7.88
CA GLY A 38 11.20 -0.42 -8.33
C GLY A 38 11.16 -0.34 -9.87
N GLY A 39 10.47 0.66 -10.41
CA GLY A 39 10.32 0.85 -11.86
C GLY A 39 9.30 -0.08 -12.54
N SER A 40 8.54 -0.88 -11.79
CA SER A 40 7.42 -1.65 -12.35
C SER A 40 6.12 -0.84 -12.36
N GLU A 41 5.27 -1.16 -13.32
CA GLU A 41 3.90 -0.68 -13.41
C GLU A 41 2.93 -1.84 -13.16
N HIS A 42 1.85 -1.56 -12.44
CA HIS A 42 0.80 -2.53 -12.16
C HIS A 42 -0.55 -1.84 -12.34
N THR A 43 -1.49 -2.55 -12.98
CA THR A 43 -2.82 -2.03 -13.30
C THR A 43 -3.88 -2.99 -12.77
N LEU A 44 -4.91 -2.42 -12.15
CA LEU A 44 -6.12 -3.13 -11.76
C LEU A 44 -7.32 -2.50 -12.46
N ARG A 45 -8.10 -3.33 -13.16
CA ARG A 45 -9.39 -2.92 -13.70
C ARG A 45 -10.51 -3.53 -12.86
N ALA A 46 -11.35 -2.68 -12.30
CA ALA A 46 -12.49 -3.09 -11.49
C ALA A 46 -13.79 -2.61 -12.13
N LYS A 47 -14.75 -3.53 -12.27
CA LYS A 47 -16.12 -3.22 -12.68
C LYS A 47 -17.07 -3.53 -11.53
N LEU A 48 -17.71 -2.49 -11.02
CA LEU A 48 -18.71 -2.57 -9.96
C LEU A 48 -20.10 -2.39 -10.57
N THR A 49 -20.98 -3.36 -10.32
CA THR A 49 -22.39 -3.27 -10.71
C THR A 49 -23.23 -3.04 -9.47
N PHE A 50 -24.05 -2.00 -9.46
CA PHE A 50 -24.94 -1.68 -8.36
C PHE A 50 -26.39 -2.02 -8.75
N SER A 51 -27.20 -2.45 -7.78
CA SER A 51 -28.60 -2.81 -7.98
C SER A 51 -29.55 -1.60 -8.03
N GLN A 52 -29.09 -0.42 -7.59
CA GLN A 52 -29.82 0.84 -7.71
C GLN A 52 -29.25 1.68 -8.85
N GLU A 53 -30.13 2.33 -9.61
CA GLU A 53 -29.75 3.36 -10.57
C GLU A 53 -29.09 4.52 -9.83
N SER A 54 -27.84 4.84 -10.17
CA SER A 54 -27.15 6.00 -9.63
C SER A 54 -27.69 7.26 -10.31
N HIS A 55 -28.49 8.05 -9.60
CA HIS A 55 -28.94 9.37 -10.09
C HIS A 55 -27.86 10.47 -9.95
N GLY A 56 -26.68 10.14 -9.40
CA GLY A 56 -25.57 11.05 -9.11
C GLY A 56 -24.33 10.82 -9.97
N ASN A 57 -23.40 11.79 -9.95
CA ASN A 57 -22.09 11.64 -10.60
C ASN A 57 -21.19 10.76 -9.71
N ILE A 58 -21.04 9.49 -10.11
CA ILE A 58 -20.25 8.47 -9.40
C ILE A 58 -18.82 8.93 -9.08
N SER A 59 -18.20 9.76 -9.93
CA SER A 59 -16.83 10.25 -9.68
C SER A 59 -16.75 11.18 -8.46
N LYS A 60 -17.84 11.89 -8.14
CA LYS A 60 -17.91 12.75 -6.94
C LYS A 60 -18.16 11.95 -5.67
N GLU A 61 -18.68 10.74 -5.81
CA GLU A 61 -19.03 9.85 -4.69
C GLU A 61 -17.90 8.86 -4.37
N SER A 62 -16.97 8.65 -5.30
CA SER A 62 -15.81 7.81 -5.05
C SER A 62 -14.86 8.48 -4.05
N GLY A 63 -14.64 7.80 -2.92
CA GLY A 63 -13.64 8.19 -1.94
C GLY A 63 -12.21 8.13 -2.50
N PRO A 64 -11.23 8.70 -1.78
CA PRO A 64 -9.86 8.72 -2.25
C PRO A 64 -9.24 7.32 -2.28
N VAL A 65 -8.18 7.17 -3.07
CA VAL A 65 -7.35 5.96 -3.11
C VAL A 65 -6.24 6.10 -2.07
N SER A 66 -6.22 5.21 -1.08
CA SER A 66 -5.16 5.13 -0.07
C SER A 66 -4.20 3.98 -0.37
N MET A 67 -2.90 4.20 -0.20
CA MET A 67 -1.87 3.17 -0.39
C MET A 67 -1.07 2.93 0.89
N THR A 68 -0.89 1.66 1.24
CA THR A 68 -0.03 1.24 2.36
C THR A 68 1.10 0.38 1.80
N PHE A 69 2.35 0.76 2.04
CA PHE A 69 3.52 0.03 1.58
C PHE A 69 4.70 0.17 2.53
N THR A 70 5.67 -0.73 2.40
CA THR A 70 6.96 -0.68 3.09
C THR A 70 8.08 -0.93 2.08
N ILE A 71 9.08 -0.04 2.06
CA ILE A 71 10.30 -0.19 1.26
C ILE A 71 11.47 -0.43 2.22
N PRO A 72 12.00 -1.66 2.28
CA PRO A 72 13.15 -1.98 3.12
C PRO A 72 14.43 -1.37 2.55
N MET A 73 15.35 -0.99 3.43
CA MET A 73 16.69 -0.50 3.09
C MET A 73 16.72 0.73 2.17
N TYR A 74 15.62 1.46 2.07
CA TYR A 74 15.50 2.67 1.27
C TYR A 74 15.14 3.87 2.15
N ASN A 75 15.76 5.01 1.87
CA ASN A 75 15.52 6.26 2.56
C ASN A 75 15.21 7.39 1.57
N VAL A 76 13.94 7.81 1.55
CA VAL A 76 13.45 8.90 0.71
C VAL A 76 14.00 10.27 1.14
N SER A 77 14.12 10.50 2.45
CA SER A 77 14.58 11.78 3.01
C SER A 77 16.09 12.02 2.87
N GLN A 78 16.84 11.01 2.42
CA GLN A 78 18.30 11.00 2.39
C GLN A 78 18.98 11.18 3.76
N LEU A 79 18.24 11.04 4.87
CA LEU A 79 18.80 11.05 6.21
C LEU A 79 19.84 9.93 6.38
N GLN A 80 21.03 10.26 6.85
CA GLN A 80 22.10 9.28 7.06
C GLN A 80 22.64 9.38 8.49
N VAL A 81 22.63 8.25 9.19
CA VAL A 81 23.35 8.10 10.45
C VAL A 81 24.85 8.11 10.15
N LYS A 82 25.55 9.17 10.59
CA LYS A 82 27.00 9.30 10.36
C LYS A 82 27.83 8.56 11.40
N TYR A 83 27.43 8.62 12.67
CA TYR A 83 28.12 7.92 13.75
C TYR A 83 27.14 7.49 14.85
N LEU A 84 27.45 6.37 15.50
CA LEU A 84 26.78 5.89 16.71
C LEU A 84 27.82 5.80 17.83
N GLN A 85 27.91 6.85 18.63
CA GLN A 85 28.85 6.92 19.75
C GLN A 85 28.30 6.17 20.96
N ILE A 86 29.12 5.28 21.52
CA ILE A 86 28.78 4.52 22.73
C ILE A 86 29.79 4.91 23.80
N VAL A 87 29.34 5.69 24.79
CA VAL A 87 30.17 6.11 25.92
C VAL A 87 30.20 4.99 26.96
N LYS A 88 31.39 4.52 27.31
CA LYS A 88 31.58 3.46 28.31
C LYS A 88 32.24 4.01 29.57
N LYS A 89 31.78 3.53 30.73
CA LYS A 89 32.43 3.81 32.02
C LYS A 89 33.48 2.75 32.37
N PHE A 90 33.20 1.46 32.15
CA PHE A 90 34.15 0.34 32.31
C PHE A 90 33.75 -0.85 31.41
N GLY A 91 34.74 -1.58 30.87
CA GLY A 91 34.54 -2.85 30.12
C GLY A 91 35.30 -2.95 28.78
N THR A 92 35.89 -4.12 28.53
CA THR A 92 36.77 -4.42 27.38
C THR A 92 36.04 -4.79 26.07
N HIS A 93 34.75 -5.08 26.09
CA HIS A 93 34.05 -5.64 24.93
C HIS A 93 33.39 -4.57 24.05
N GLU A 94 33.71 -4.52 22.75
CA GLU A 94 33.09 -3.60 21.79
C GLU A 94 31.72 -4.12 21.30
N PRO A 95 30.62 -3.39 21.51
CA PRO A 95 29.30 -3.84 21.09
C PRO A 95 29.10 -3.71 19.57
N TYR A 96 28.33 -4.64 19.02
CA TYR A 96 27.90 -4.62 17.63
C TYR A 96 26.93 -3.45 17.37
N ARG A 97 27.06 -2.81 16.20
CA ARG A 97 26.25 -1.66 15.78
C ARG A 97 25.58 -1.98 14.45
N TRP A 98 24.27 -1.73 14.35
CA TRP A 98 23.52 -1.94 13.12
C TRP A 98 22.53 -0.80 12.91
N VAL A 99 22.30 -0.46 11.64
CA VAL A 99 21.30 0.53 11.22
C VAL A 99 20.52 -0.08 10.06
N ARG A 100 19.19 0.05 10.11
CA ARG A 100 18.31 -0.28 8.98
C ARG A 100 17.44 0.93 8.68
N TYR A 101 17.31 1.26 7.40
CA TYR A 101 16.36 2.24 6.94
C TYR A 101 15.10 1.51 6.46
N VAL A 102 13.94 2.02 6.84
CA VAL A 102 12.65 1.49 6.38
C VAL A 102 11.78 2.68 6.04
N THR A 103 11.32 2.75 4.80
CA THR A 103 10.32 3.73 4.37
C THR A 103 8.95 3.08 4.45
N GLN A 104 8.02 3.69 5.17
CA GLN A 104 6.63 3.22 5.26
C GLN A 104 5.68 4.33 4.82
N ALA A 105 4.60 3.95 4.16
CA ALA A 105 3.51 4.86 3.88
C ALA A 105 2.73 5.14 5.17
N ASN A 106 2.60 6.41 5.54
CA ASN A 106 1.73 6.83 6.64
C ASN A 106 0.35 7.24 6.11
N SER A 107 0.23 8.44 5.52
CA SER A 107 -0.97 8.91 4.82
C SER A 107 -0.66 9.17 3.35
N TYR A 108 -0.53 8.09 2.57
CA TYR A 108 -0.34 8.18 1.12
C TYR A 108 -1.69 8.05 0.43
N VAL A 109 -2.25 9.19 0.00
CA VAL A 109 -3.63 9.29 -0.49
C VAL A 109 -3.67 10.08 -1.79
N ALA A 110 -4.37 9.56 -2.79
CA ALA A 110 -4.68 10.24 -4.05
C ALA A 110 -6.19 10.48 -4.17
N ARG A 111 -6.59 11.66 -4.64
CA ARG A 111 -7.99 11.98 -4.96
C ARG A 111 -8.21 11.80 -6.46
N ILE A 112 -9.38 11.27 -6.81
CA ILE A 112 -9.82 10.99 -8.18
C ILE A 112 -10.98 11.92 -8.56
#